data_AF-A0A1G9IZS4-F1
#
_entry.id   AF-A0A1G9IZS4-F1
#
_cell.length_a   1.000
_cell.length_b   1.000
_cell.length_c   1.000
_cell.angle_alpha   90.00
_cell.angle_beta   90.00
_cell.angle_gamma   90.00
#
_symmetry.space_group_name_H-M   'P 1'
#
loop_
_entity.id
_entity.type
_entity.pdbx_description
1 polymer ?
#
loop_
_entity_poly.entity_id
_entity_poly.type
_entity_poly.pdbx_seq_one_letter_code
_entity_poly.pdbx_strand_id
1 'polypeptide(L)'
;MSNRIDIGSITSSNPHLWLDALTLSGDPVVYQIATLTPTCDENEWISVNQFCSVLSIAWLRDNPSSPFGLGSLGNGEKLAMAEVILGYQNMDDQVDYAVKRLHGQIRSLQQVIEGVEKGHYAAGTCIWTGNDFHVVAVRVADPKTIALYDPNSGEVQKHERSRFGILMGQLGNSTFVVADPC
;
A
#
# COMPACT_ATOMS: atom_id res chain seq x y z
N MET A 1 -0.70 21.18 -18.00
CA MET A 1 -0.45 19.76 -18.31
C MET A 1 -1.46 18.94 -17.55
N SER A 2 -2.28 18.21 -18.29
CA SER A 2 -3.22 17.22 -17.76
C SER A 2 -2.58 15.84 -17.84
N ASN A 3 -2.84 14.99 -16.85
CA ASN A 3 -2.47 13.58 -16.92
C ASN A 3 -3.63 12.79 -17.53
N ARG A 4 -3.32 11.82 -18.39
CA ARG A 4 -4.25 10.80 -18.83
C ARG A 4 -3.82 9.47 -18.24
N ILE A 5 -4.70 8.82 -17.48
CA ILE A 5 -4.45 7.51 -16.88
C ILE A 5 -5.37 6.48 -17.53
N ASP A 6 -4.80 5.54 -18.26
CA ASP A 6 -5.53 4.41 -18.83
C ASP A 6 -5.44 3.17 -17.92
N ILE A 7 -6.45 2.30 -17.97
CA ILE A 7 -6.46 1.03 -17.24
C ILE A 7 -6.16 -0.10 -18.23
N GLY A 8 -5.00 -0.72 -18.09
CA GLY A 8 -4.56 -1.86 -18.88
C GLY A 8 -4.96 -3.20 -18.25
N SER A 9 -4.24 -4.26 -18.61
CA SER A 9 -4.45 -5.59 -18.06
C SER A 9 -3.91 -5.68 -16.62
N ILE A 10 -4.79 -5.99 -15.67
CA ILE A 10 -4.46 -6.21 -14.26
C ILE A 10 -4.67 -7.68 -13.94
N THR A 11 -3.57 -8.41 -13.80
CA THR A 11 -3.52 -9.84 -13.47
C THR A 11 -2.90 -10.13 -12.10
N SER A 12 -2.45 -9.10 -11.38
CA SER A 12 -1.88 -9.19 -10.03
C SER A 12 -2.65 -8.30 -9.06
N SER A 13 -2.52 -8.58 -7.76
CA SER A 13 -3.16 -7.80 -6.69
C SER A 13 -2.58 -6.38 -6.58
N ASN A 14 -1.28 -6.23 -6.86
CA ASN A 14 -0.55 -4.97 -6.81
C ASN A 14 0.17 -4.67 -8.14
N PRO A 15 -0.55 -4.16 -9.16
CA PRO A 15 0.05 -3.80 -10.44
C PRO A 15 0.96 -2.56 -10.29
N HIS A 16 1.55 -2.14 -11.41
CA HIS A 16 2.34 -0.91 -11.48
C HIS A 16 1.54 0.22 -12.14
N LEU A 17 1.88 1.46 -11.77
CA LEU A 17 1.62 2.63 -12.58
C LEU A 17 2.82 2.86 -13.50
N TRP A 18 2.60 2.79 -14.80
CA TRP A 18 3.61 3.02 -15.82
C TRP A 18 3.42 4.43 -16.40
N LEU A 19 4.52 5.11 -16.68
CA LEU A 19 4.59 6.38 -17.40
C LEU A 19 5.11 6.14 -18.80
N ASP A 20 4.45 6.68 -19.82
CA ASP A 20 4.98 6.76 -21.17
C ASP A 20 5.95 7.94 -21.28
N ALA A 21 7.25 7.66 -21.30
CA ALA A 21 8.29 8.68 -21.29
C ALA A 21 8.26 9.57 -22.55
N LEU A 22 7.72 9.08 -23.66
CA LEU A 22 7.58 9.89 -24.90
C LEU A 22 6.59 11.03 -24.74
N THR A 23 5.68 10.92 -23.78
CA THR A 23 4.63 11.92 -23.53
C THR A 23 5.03 12.97 -22.50
N LEU A 24 6.22 12.87 -21.89
CA LEU A 24 6.70 13.81 -20.85
C LEU A 24 6.76 15.28 -21.29
N SER A 25 6.94 15.52 -22.59
CA SER A 25 6.95 16.88 -23.16
C SER A 25 5.61 17.31 -23.75
N GLY A 26 4.62 16.42 -23.75
CA GLY A 26 3.30 16.63 -24.33
C GLY A 26 2.22 17.04 -23.32
N ASP A 27 1.03 17.29 -23.84
CA ASP A 27 -0.20 17.39 -23.04
C ASP A 27 -1.30 16.57 -23.76
N PRO A 28 -1.76 15.44 -23.18
CA PRO A 28 -1.48 14.97 -21.82
C PRO A 28 -0.19 14.15 -21.68
N VAL A 29 0.35 14.10 -20.45
CA VAL A 29 1.30 13.05 -20.04
C VAL A 29 0.50 11.78 -19.79
N VAL A 30 0.93 10.67 -20.40
CA VAL A 30 0.18 9.41 -20.42
C VAL A 30 0.76 8.42 -19.41
N TYR A 31 -0.15 7.85 -18.62
CA TYR A 31 0.12 6.80 -17.66
C TYR A 31 -0.79 5.60 -17.93
N GLN A 32 -0.35 4.41 -17.52
CA GLN A 32 -1.18 3.21 -17.56
C GLN A 32 -1.04 2.37 -16.29
N ILE A 33 -2.16 1.93 -15.74
CA ILE A 33 -2.21 0.94 -14.67
C ILE A 33 -2.16 -0.46 -15.30
N ALA A 34 -1.12 -1.23 -15.07
CA ALA A 34 -1.00 -2.60 -15.61
C ALA A 34 -0.04 -3.47 -14.79
N THR A 35 -0.27 -4.79 -14.78
CA THR A 35 0.66 -5.73 -14.11
C THR A 35 2.01 -5.80 -14.83
N LEU A 36 1.97 -5.95 -16.15
CA LEU A 36 3.17 -6.02 -17.00
C LEU A 36 3.40 -4.66 -17.65
N THR A 37 4.66 -4.40 -17.99
CA THR A 37 5.02 -3.24 -18.80
C THR A 37 4.19 -3.25 -20.08
N PRO A 38 3.53 -2.14 -20.45
CA PRO A 38 2.76 -2.09 -21.67
C PRO A 38 3.64 -2.32 -22.90
N THR A 39 3.20 -3.18 -23.82
CA THR A 39 3.94 -3.50 -25.04
C THR A 39 3.38 -2.71 -26.20
N CYS A 40 3.96 -1.55 -26.48
CA CYS A 40 3.76 -0.80 -27.72
C CYS A 40 5.15 -0.60 -28.31
N ASP A 41 5.36 -1.00 -29.56
CA ASP A 41 6.69 -1.11 -30.19
C ASP A 41 7.48 0.22 -30.28
N GLU A 42 6.84 1.35 -29.94
CA GLU A 42 7.44 2.68 -29.99
C GLU A 42 7.55 3.35 -28.61
N ASN A 43 6.92 2.83 -27.54
CA ASN A 43 6.80 3.57 -26.28
C ASN A 43 7.84 3.12 -25.23
N GLU A 44 8.50 4.08 -24.59
CA GLU A 44 9.40 3.83 -23.47
C GLU A 44 8.62 3.96 -22.15
N TRP A 45 8.24 2.83 -21.57
CA TRP A 45 7.47 2.81 -20.32
C TRP A 45 8.36 2.72 -19.09
N ILE A 46 8.20 3.68 -18.18
CA ILE A 46 8.93 3.74 -16.90
C ILE A 46 7.98 3.37 -15.76
N SER A 47 8.40 2.48 -14.87
CA SER A 47 7.63 2.18 -13.65
C SER A 47 7.70 3.39 -12.71
N VAL A 48 6.56 4.00 -12.42
CA VAL A 48 6.45 5.11 -11.46
C VAL A 48 6.45 4.54 -10.03
N ASN A 49 5.47 3.71 -9.71
CA ASN A 49 5.34 3.05 -8.42
C ASN A 49 4.35 1.88 -8.52
N GLN A 50 4.25 1.10 -7.45
CA GLN A 50 3.17 0.17 -7.21
C GLN A 50 2.11 0.76 -6.28
N PHE A 51 1.00 0.05 -6.12
CA PHE A 51 -0.16 0.47 -5.32
C PHE A 51 -0.13 -0.04 -3.87
N CYS A 52 0.98 -0.66 -3.42
CA CYS A 52 1.05 -1.33 -2.11
C CYS A 52 0.62 -0.41 -0.95
N SER A 53 1.13 0.83 -0.91
CA SER A 53 0.80 1.80 0.13
C SER A 53 -0.69 2.14 0.22
N VAL A 54 -1.30 2.48 -0.92
CA VAL A 54 -2.72 2.87 -0.98
C VAL A 54 -3.66 1.67 -0.80
N LEU A 55 -3.26 0.48 -1.25
CA LEU A 55 -3.99 -0.77 -1.02
C LEU A 55 -3.95 -1.18 0.46
N SER A 56 -2.80 -1.06 1.13
CA SER A 56 -2.69 -1.31 2.57
C SER A 56 -3.61 -0.38 3.38
N ILE A 57 -3.69 0.91 3.01
CA ILE A 57 -4.62 1.86 3.66
C ILE A 57 -6.08 1.48 3.40
N ALA A 58 -6.44 1.15 2.15
CA ALA A 58 -7.79 0.73 1.81
C ALA A 58 -8.20 -0.53 2.58
N TRP A 59 -7.29 -1.51 2.67
CA TRP A 59 -7.54 -2.73 3.44
C TRP A 59 -7.71 -2.44 4.93
N LEU A 60 -6.90 -1.57 5.53
CA LEU A 60 -7.05 -1.20 6.95
C LEU A 60 -8.38 -0.50 7.24
N ARG A 61 -8.82 0.41 6.35
CA ARG A 61 -10.05 1.18 6.54
C ARG A 61 -11.32 0.36 6.36
N ASP A 62 -11.36 -0.45 5.31
CA ASP A 62 -12.60 -1.11 4.88
C ASP A 62 -12.63 -2.59 5.28
N ASN A 63 -11.48 -3.16 5.67
CA ASN A 63 -11.28 -4.55 6.05
C ASN A 63 -12.00 -5.54 5.10
N PRO A 64 -11.76 -5.45 3.78
CA PRO A 64 -12.42 -6.29 2.80
C PRO A 64 -11.99 -7.76 2.96
N SER A 65 -12.78 -8.67 2.38
CA SER A 65 -12.44 -10.09 2.31
C SER A 65 -11.18 -10.33 1.49
N SER A 66 -10.35 -11.29 1.90
CA SER A 66 -9.22 -11.82 1.11
C SER A 66 -9.71 -12.78 0.01
N PRO A 67 -9.10 -12.79 -1.19
CA PRO A 67 -8.03 -11.90 -1.64
C PRO A 67 -8.53 -10.48 -1.97
N PHE A 68 -7.68 -9.48 -1.69
CA PHE A 68 -7.94 -8.07 -1.99
C PHE A 68 -6.78 -7.46 -2.78
N GLY A 69 -7.09 -6.75 -3.86
CA GLY A 69 -6.10 -6.09 -4.69
C GLY A 69 -6.75 -5.11 -5.66
N LEU A 70 -5.93 -4.38 -6.41
CA LEU A 70 -6.43 -3.32 -7.29
C LEU A 70 -7.44 -3.82 -8.31
N GLY A 71 -7.29 -5.06 -8.79
CA GLY A 71 -8.19 -5.69 -9.76
C GLY A 71 -9.65 -5.79 -9.29
N SER A 72 -9.91 -5.90 -7.98
CA SER A 72 -11.27 -6.03 -7.43
C SER A 72 -12.01 -4.70 -7.30
N LEU A 73 -11.34 -3.57 -7.49
CA LEU A 73 -11.92 -2.23 -7.34
C LEU A 73 -12.62 -1.74 -8.62
N GLY A 74 -13.55 -0.80 -8.48
CA GLY A 74 -14.14 -0.10 -9.62
C GLY A 74 -13.12 0.81 -10.33
N ASN A 75 -13.33 1.10 -11.61
CA ASN A 75 -12.40 1.94 -12.38
C ASN A 75 -12.19 3.34 -11.77
N GLY A 76 -13.23 3.95 -11.19
CA GLY A 76 -13.09 5.24 -10.49
C GLY A 76 -12.15 5.18 -9.28
N GLU A 77 -12.18 4.09 -8.52
CA GLU A 77 -11.29 3.88 -7.36
C GLU A 77 -9.85 3.64 -7.81
N LYS A 78 -9.66 2.84 -8.87
CA LYS A 78 -8.33 2.60 -9.48
C LYS A 78 -7.68 3.92 -9.91
N LEU A 79 -8.43 4.78 -10.61
CA LEU A 79 -7.95 6.09 -11.04
C LEU A 79 -7.67 7.00 -9.84
N ALA A 80 -8.55 7.05 -8.85
CA ALA A 80 -8.34 7.86 -7.65
C ALA A 80 -7.08 7.43 -6.86
N MET A 81 -6.79 6.13 -6.80
CA MET A 81 -5.56 5.62 -6.20
C MET A 81 -4.31 5.97 -7.02
N ALA A 82 -4.41 5.94 -8.36
CA ALA A 82 -3.30 6.34 -9.22
C ALA A 82 -2.97 7.83 -9.07
N GLU A 83 -3.97 8.70 -8.96
CA GLU A 83 -3.77 10.14 -8.70
C GLU A 83 -3.06 10.39 -7.35
N VAL A 84 -3.35 9.58 -6.33
CA VAL A 84 -2.62 9.67 -5.06
C VAL A 84 -1.15 9.29 -5.25
N ILE A 85 -0.87 8.20 -5.97
CA ILE A 85 0.50 7.75 -6.24
C ILE A 85 1.29 8.76 -7.06
N LEU A 86 0.66 9.44 -8.03
CA LEU A 86 1.30 10.51 -8.78
C LEU A 86 1.70 11.71 -7.91
N GLY A 87 1.02 11.89 -6.77
CA GLY A 87 1.39 12.88 -5.76
C GLY A 87 2.55 12.47 -4.87
N TYR A 88 2.98 11.20 -4.86
CA TYR A 88 4.09 10.73 -4.05
C TYR A 88 5.43 11.02 -4.74
N GLN A 89 6.32 11.71 -4.03
CA GLN A 89 7.69 11.95 -4.45
C GLN A 89 8.69 11.10 -3.66
N ASN A 90 8.33 10.70 -2.44
CA ASN A 90 9.18 9.93 -1.53
C ASN A 90 8.34 9.15 -0.50
N MET A 91 9.01 8.46 0.43
CA MET A 91 8.36 7.73 1.51
C MET A 91 7.57 8.64 2.45
N ASP A 92 8.06 9.86 2.75
CA ASP A 92 7.39 10.77 3.68
C ASP A 92 5.99 11.15 3.18
N ASP A 93 5.79 11.32 1.86
CA ASP A 93 4.46 11.58 1.30
C ASP A 93 3.49 10.41 1.53
N GLN A 94 3.98 9.17 1.48
CA GLN A 94 3.18 7.98 1.74
C GLN A 94 2.79 7.89 3.22
N VAL A 95 3.73 8.24 4.10
CA VAL A 95 3.51 8.30 5.55
C VAL A 95 2.49 9.37 5.89
N ASP A 96 2.63 10.57 5.35
CA ASP A 96 1.69 11.67 5.57
C ASP A 96 0.29 11.31 5.09
N TYR A 97 0.19 10.65 3.94
CA TYR A 97 -1.07 10.14 3.43
C TYR A 97 -1.67 9.07 4.38
N ALA A 98 -0.86 8.11 4.85
CA ALA A 98 -1.30 7.10 5.81
C ALA A 98 -1.78 7.71 7.14
N VAL A 99 -1.02 8.66 7.71
CA VAL A 99 -1.40 9.41 8.92
C VAL A 99 -2.75 10.08 8.72
N LYS A 100 -2.93 10.80 7.61
CA LYS A 100 -4.16 11.53 7.32
C LYS A 100 -5.36 10.59 7.11
N ARG A 101 -5.18 9.47 6.40
CA ARG A 101 -6.28 8.56 6.04
C ARG A 101 -6.69 7.62 7.14
N LEU A 102 -5.75 7.25 8.02
CA LEU A 102 -6.02 6.36 9.15
C LEU A 102 -6.29 7.15 10.44
N HIS A 103 -6.12 8.47 10.44
CA HIS A 103 -6.08 9.29 11.65
C HIS A 103 -5.05 8.76 12.67
N GLY A 104 -3.94 8.23 12.14
CA GLY A 104 -2.92 7.54 12.91
C GLY A 104 -1.81 8.47 13.41
N GLN A 105 -0.83 7.89 14.07
CA GLN A 105 0.39 8.57 14.51
C GLN A 105 1.61 7.76 14.11
N ILE A 106 2.67 8.47 13.72
CA ILE A 106 3.97 7.86 13.45
C ILE A 106 4.52 7.30 14.77
N ARG A 107 5.06 6.08 14.72
CA ARG A 107 5.70 5.39 15.84
C ARG A 107 7.02 4.78 15.42
N SER A 108 7.96 4.68 16.35
CA SER A 108 9.20 3.94 16.11
C SER A 108 8.93 2.44 16.10
N LEU A 109 9.77 1.68 15.37
CA LEU A 109 9.72 0.22 15.34
C LEU A 109 9.63 -0.38 16.75
N GLN A 110 10.49 0.05 17.67
CA GLN A 110 10.52 -0.48 19.03
C GLN A 110 9.20 -0.24 19.77
N GLN A 111 8.61 0.96 19.66
CA GLN A 111 7.32 1.27 20.28
C GLN A 111 6.20 0.37 19.74
N VAL A 112 6.19 0.12 18.43
CA VAL A 112 5.16 -0.73 17.80
C VAL A 112 5.36 -2.19 18.19
N ILE A 113 6.59 -2.71 18.16
CA ILE A 113 6.90 -4.08 18.60
C ILE A 113 6.43 -4.29 20.04
N GLU A 114 6.87 -3.42 20.95
CA GLU A 114 6.47 -3.53 22.35
C GLU A 114 4.95 -3.39 22.52
N GLY A 115 4.31 -2.49 21.78
CA GLY A 115 2.86 -2.29 21.83
C GLY A 115 2.05 -3.50 21.36
N VAL A 116 2.47 -4.14 20.27
CA VAL A 116 1.82 -5.34 19.75
C VAL A 116 2.09 -6.55 20.66
N GLU A 117 3.35 -6.84 20.95
CA GLU A 117 3.78 -8.07 21.63
C GLU A 117 3.40 -8.09 23.12
N LYS A 118 3.42 -6.94 23.80
CA LYS A 118 3.01 -6.83 25.21
C LYS A 118 1.49 -6.64 25.38
N GLY A 119 0.74 -6.56 24.29
CA GLY A 119 -0.71 -6.45 24.33
C GLY A 119 -1.25 -5.06 24.66
N HIS A 120 -0.45 -4.00 24.46
CA HIS A 120 -0.91 -2.62 24.70
C HIS A 120 -1.90 -2.13 23.63
N TYR A 121 -1.78 -2.63 22.40
CA TYR A 121 -2.73 -2.32 21.33
C TYR A 121 -3.97 -3.21 21.41
N ALA A 122 -5.14 -2.57 21.34
CA ALA A 122 -6.44 -3.22 21.39
C ALA A 122 -6.74 -3.98 20.10
N ALA A 123 -7.73 -4.89 20.15
CA ALA A 123 -8.27 -5.45 18.91
C ALA A 123 -8.87 -4.32 18.05
N GLY A 124 -8.63 -4.38 16.75
CA GLY A 124 -8.98 -3.32 15.80
C GLY A 124 -7.89 -2.27 15.58
N THR A 125 -6.80 -2.25 16.36
CA THR A 125 -5.68 -1.34 16.07
C THR A 125 -5.11 -1.62 14.67
N CYS A 126 -4.96 -0.55 13.89
CA CYS A 126 -4.50 -0.56 12.51
C CYS A 126 -3.06 -0.06 12.45
N ILE A 127 -2.19 -0.81 11.78
CA ILE A 127 -0.78 -0.52 11.65
C ILE A 127 -0.44 -0.57 10.17
N TRP A 128 -0.19 0.60 9.59
CA TRP A 128 0.41 0.72 8.27
C TRP A 128 1.92 0.71 8.44
N THR A 129 2.64 -0.09 7.66
CA THR A 129 4.08 -0.25 7.84
C THR A 129 4.79 -0.59 6.54
N GLY A 130 5.99 -0.04 6.34
CA GLY A 130 6.76 -0.30 5.14
C GLY A 130 8.20 0.23 5.15
N ASN A 131 8.79 0.18 3.97
CA ASN A 131 10.09 0.73 3.60
C ASN A 131 10.02 1.25 2.15
N ASP A 132 11.13 1.75 1.60
CA ASP A 132 11.17 2.39 0.27
C ASP A 132 10.71 1.49 -0.89
N PHE A 133 10.59 0.18 -0.67
CA PHE A 133 10.24 -0.79 -1.70
C PHE A 133 8.84 -1.36 -1.54
N HIS A 134 8.36 -1.53 -0.30
CA HIS A 134 7.12 -2.24 -0.05
C HIS A 134 6.43 -1.79 1.24
N VAL A 135 5.11 -1.86 1.21
CA VAL A 135 4.23 -1.51 2.32
C VAL A 135 3.24 -2.64 2.52
N VAL A 136 3.02 -3.01 3.79
CA VAL A 136 2.00 -3.96 4.22
C VAL A 136 1.07 -3.30 5.25
N ALA A 137 -0.07 -3.94 5.46
CA ALA A 137 -0.97 -3.58 6.55
C ALA A 137 -0.99 -4.67 7.60
N VAL A 138 -1.05 -4.26 8.87
CA VAL A 138 -1.25 -5.16 10.00
C VAL A 138 -2.45 -4.65 10.80
N ARG A 139 -3.42 -5.51 11.05
CA ARG A 139 -4.51 -5.25 11.99
C ARG A 139 -4.37 -6.17 13.18
N VAL A 140 -4.49 -5.60 14.37
CA VAL A 140 -4.54 -6.37 15.61
C VAL A 140 -5.91 -7.06 15.68
N ALA A 141 -5.96 -8.37 15.46
CA ALA A 141 -7.22 -9.08 15.28
C ALA A 141 -7.89 -9.41 16.63
N ASP A 142 -7.10 -9.90 17.59
CA ASP A 142 -7.56 -10.27 18.94
C ASP A 142 -6.37 -10.16 19.92
N PRO A 143 -6.52 -10.47 21.23
CA PRO A 143 -5.43 -10.36 22.21
C PRO A 143 -4.20 -11.25 21.93
N LYS A 144 -4.28 -12.22 21.03
CA LYS A 144 -3.21 -13.18 20.72
C LYS A 144 -2.73 -13.10 19.27
N THR A 145 -3.56 -12.62 18.35
CA THR A 145 -3.26 -12.66 16.93
C THR A 145 -3.30 -11.30 16.23
N ILE A 146 -2.55 -11.23 15.14
CA ILE A 146 -2.59 -10.15 14.15
C ILE A 146 -3.00 -10.74 12.79
N ALA A 147 -3.61 -9.90 11.95
CA ALA A 147 -3.83 -10.15 10.54
C ALA A 147 -2.87 -9.26 9.74
N LEU A 148 -2.00 -9.86 8.94
CA LEU A 148 -1.05 -9.18 8.06
C LEU A 148 -1.57 -9.31 6.62
N TYR A 149 -1.86 -8.17 5.99
CA TYR A 149 -2.21 -8.07 4.59
C TYR A 149 -1.00 -7.62 3.77
N ASP A 150 -0.63 -8.42 2.79
CA ASP A 150 0.42 -8.12 1.81
C ASP A 150 -0.23 -7.78 0.45
N PRO A 151 -0.15 -6.52 -0.01
CA PRO A 151 -0.70 -6.13 -1.30
C PRO A 151 -0.17 -6.91 -2.50
N ASN A 152 1.08 -7.40 -2.48
CA ASN A 152 1.67 -8.12 -3.61
C ASN A 152 0.97 -9.45 -3.87
N SER A 153 0.68 -10.20 -2.79
CA SER A 153 -0.13 -11.41 -2.89
C SER A 153 -1.62 -11.10 -2.92
N GLY A 154 -2.04 -10.00 -2.30
CA GLY A 154 -3.43 -9.69 -2.02
C GLY A 154 -4.02 -10.53 -0.89
N GLU A 155 -3.18 -11.28 -0.17
CA GLU A 155 -3.62 -12.23 0.84
C GLU A 155 -3.46 -11.71 2.26
N VAL A 156 -4.33 -12.21 3.15
CA VAL A 156 -4.27 -11.97 4.59
C VAL A 156 -3.77 -13.21 5.31
N GLN A 157 -2.67 -13.06 6.05
CA GLN A 157 -2.10 -14.11 6.89
C GLN A 157 -2.33 -13.79 8.36
N LYS A 158 -2.67 -14.81 9.15
CA LYS A 158 -2.79 -14.68 10.61
C LYS A 158 -1.52 -15.14 11.28
N HIS A 159 -1.04 -14.34 12.22
CA HIS A 159 0.17 -14.62 13.00
C HIS A 159 -0.10 -14.37 14.48
N GLU A 160 0.67 -15.02 15.34
CA GLU A 160 0.70 -14.66 16.75
C GLU A 160 1.34 -13.27 16.93
N ARG A 161 0.81 -12.48 17.88
CA ARG A 161 1.36 -11.16 18.21
C ARG A 161 2.85 -11.23 18.59
N SER A 162 3.26 -12.30 19.28
CA SER A 162 4.65 -12.59 19.69
C SER A 162 5.64 -12.69 18.53
N ARG A 163 5.16 -12.83 17.29
CA ARG A 163 6.00 -12.88 16.09
C ARG A 163 6.15 -11.54 15.39
N PHE A 164 5.49 -10.48 15.87
CA PHE A 164 5.42 -9.21 15.16
C PHE A 164 6.81 -8.61 14.88
N GLY A 165 7.70 -8.55 15.87
CA GLY A 165 9.05 -8.02 15.67
C GLY A 165 9.88 -8.83 14.66
N ILE A 166 9.75 -10.17 14.68
CA ILE A 166 10.42 -11.05 13.72
C ILE A 166 9.90 -10.79 12.30
N LEU A 167 8.58 -10.67 12.13
CA LEU A 167 7.96 -10.42 10.83
C LEU A 167 8.39 -9.05 10.25
N MET A 168 8.36 -7.99 11.07
CA MET A 168 8.77 -6.66 10.63
C MET A 168 10.26 -6.62 10.27
N GLY A 169 11.11 -7.35 11.01
CA GLY A 169 12.53 -7.50 10.68
C GLY A 169 12.77 -8.26 9.37
N GLN A 170 12.00 -9.32 9.10
CA GLN A 170 12.08 -10.09 7.84
C GLN A 170 11.64 -9.27 6.63
N LEU A 171 10.62 -8.43 6.79
CA LEU A 171 10.15 -7.51 5.75
C LEU A 171 11.05 -6.29 5.59
N GLY A 172 11.98 -6.05 6.53
CA GLY A 172 12.82 -4.87 6.53
C GLY A 172 12.02 -3.57 6.70
N ASN A 173 10.88 -3.62 7.40
CA ASN A 173 10.03 -2.47 7.61
C ASN A 173 10.65 -1.52 8.65
N SER A 174 10.71 -0.23 8.31
CA SER A 174 11.35 0.80 9.14
C SER A 174 10.39 1.91 9.57
N THR A 175 9.26 2.05 8.89
CA THR A 175 8.32 3.15 9.09
C THR A 175 6.94 2.64 9.47
N PHE A 176 6.32 3.24 10.49
CA PHE A 176 5.08 2.76 11.07
C PHE A 176 4.11 3.89 11.37
N VAL A 177 2.86 3.74 10.93
CA VAL A 177 1.72 4.58 11.30
C VAL A 177 0.71 3.72 12.03
N VAL A 178 0.39 4.08 13.27
CA VAL A 178 -0.53 3.34 14.14
C VAL A 178 -1.80 4.15 14.41
N ALA A 179 -2.97 3.55 14.23
CA ALA A 179 -4.27 4.11 14.55
C ALA A 179 -5.04 3.18 15.52
N ASP A 180 -5.40 3.70 16.69
CA ASP A 180 -6.10 2.96 17.75
C ASP A 180 -7.60 3.26 17.75
N PRO A 181 -8.43 2.20 17.79
CA PRO A 181 -8.81 1.34 16.68
C PRO A 181 -9.24 2.11 15.41
N CYS A 182 -9.08 1.45 14.26
CA CYS A 182 -9.75 1.78 13.02
C CYS A 182 -10.68 0.62 12.60
#